data_AF-A0A268S644-F1
#
_entry.id   AF-A0A268S644-F1
#
_cell.length_a   1.000
_cell.length_b   1.000
_cell.length_c   1.000
_cell.angle_alpha   90.00
_cell.angle_beta   90.00
_cell.angle_gamma   90.00
#
_symmetry.space_group_name_H-M   'P 1'
#
loop_
_entity.id
_entity.type
_entity.pdbx_description
1 polymer ?
#
loop_
_entity_poly.entity_id
_entity_poly.type
_entity_poly.pdbx_seq_one_letter_code
_entity_poly.pdbx_strand_id
1 'polypeptide(L)'
;MFVKYDEYELLELFLTKGESLSGNVEDGNIKYSRTKSGFSLTMYIRTYEQQVSIFLKYKNSDVFYVDLKNITKIERKDNYLKLCDGDKQSFFD
;
A
#
# COMPACT_ATOMS: atom_id res chain seq x y z
N MET A 1 -11.74 8.94 -8.22
CA MET A 1 -10.41 8.38 -8.55
C MET A 1 -10.05 7.38 -7.46
N PHE A 2 -9.38 6.29 -7.79
CA PHE A 2 -9.03 5.22 -6.85
C PHE A 2 -7.60 4.76 -7.09
N VAL A 3 -6.98 4.15 -6.08
CA VAL A 3 -5.62 3.60 -6.19
C VAL A 3 -5.62 2.44 -7.19
N LYS A 4 -4.84 2.56 -8.26
CA LYS A 4 -4.64 1.48 -9.24
C LYS A 4 -3.38 0.70 -8.93
N TYR A 5 -3.46 -0.62 -8.91
CA TYR A 5 -2.31 -1.49 -8.69
C TYR A 5 -2.57 -2.88 -9.26
N ASP A 6 -1.50 -3.64 -9.52
CA ASP A 6 -1.57 -5.05 -9.91
C ASP A 6 -1.40 -5.94 -8.66
N GLU A 7 -2.38 -6.79 -8.40
CA GLU A 7 -2.37 -7.70 -7.24
C GLU A 7 -1.26 -8.76 -7.34
N TYR A 8 -0.89 -9.19 -8.54
CA TYR A 8 0.19 -10.16 -8.74
C TYR A 8 1.56 -9.54 -8.46
N GLU A 9 1.78 -8.27 -8.84
CA GLU A 9 3.01 -7.57 -8.49
C GLU A 9 3.18 -7.43 -6.97
N LEU A 10 2.09 -7.11 -6.26
CA LEU A 10 2.09 -7.02 -4.79
C LEU A 10 2.25 -8.39 -4.14
N LEU A 11 1.60 -9.42 -4.68
CA LEU A 11 1.78 -10.81 -4.23
C LEU A 11 3.24 -11.24 -4.30
N GLU A 12 3.94 -10.94 -5.40
CA GLU A 12 5.36 -11.28 -5.53
C GLU A 12 6.25 -10.53 -4.54
N LEU A 13 5.96 -9.25 -4.29
CA LEU A 13 6.75 -8.43 -3.36
C LEU A 13 6.58 -8.89 -1.90
N PHE A 14 5.33 -9.13 -1.49
CA PHE A 14 4.99 -9.50 -0.12
C PHE A 14 5.05 -11.02 0.13
N LEU A 15 5.05 -11.84 -0.91
CA LEU A 15 4.91 -13.30 -0.86
C LEU A 15 3.62 -13.76 -0.16
N THR A 16 2.61 -12.90 -0.13
CA THR A 16 1.31 -13.14 0.50
C THR A 16 0.22 -12.45 -0.30
N LYS A 17 -0.97 -13.04 -0.36
CA LYS A 17 -2.13 -12.38 -0.96
C LYS A 17 -2.57 -11.19 -0.11
N GLY A 18 -3.20 -10.21 -0.77
CA GLY A 18 -3.89 -9.14 -0.06
C GLY A 18 -5.06 -9.68 0.75
N GLU A 19 -5.25 -9.15 1.95
CA GLU A 19 -6.34 -9.51 2.86
C GLU A 19 -7.29 -8.33 3.01
N SER A 20 -8.60 -8.53 2.82
CA SER A 20 -9.59 -7.50 3.18
C SER A 20 -9.62 -7.30 4.69
N LEU A 21 -9.65 -6.04 5.12
CA LEU A 21 -9.76 -5.70 6.53
C LEU A 21 -11.16 -5.93 7.11
N SER A 22 -12.21 -5.85 6.29
CA SER A 22 -13.60 -6.06 6.71
C SER A 22 -14.12 -7.47 6.41
N GLY A 23 -13.37 -8.26 5.65
CA GLY A 23 -13.84 -9.51 5.06
C GLY A 23 -14.63 -9.32 3.77
N ASN A 24 -14.89 -8.08 3.36
CA ASN A 24 -15.44 -7.75 2.04
C ASN A 24 -14.36 -7.11 1.16
N VAL A 25 -13.92 -7.80 0.11
CA VAL A 25 -12.87 -7.28 -0.80
C VAL A 25 -13.33 -6.04 -1.57
N GLU A 26 -14.65 -5.90 -1.80
CA GLU A 26 -15.21 -4.78 -2.56
C GLU A 26 -15.11 -3.44 -1.83
N ASP A 27 -14.85 -3.45 -0.51
CA ASP A 27 -14.67 -2.25 0.29
C ASP A 27 -13.35 -1.50 0.00
N GLY A 28 -12.43 -2.15 -0.73
CA GLY A 28 -11.18 -1.57 -1.16
C GLY A 28 -10.16 -1.34 -0.02
N ASN A 29 -10.35 -1.93 1.15
CA ASN A 29 -9.44 -1.84 2.30
C ASN A 29 -8.58 -3.11 2.39
N ILE A 30 -7.43 -3.09 1.72
CA ILE A 30 -6.59 -4.27 1.54
C ILE A 30 -5.30 -4.13 2.35
N LYS A 31 -4.93 -5.20 3.05
CA LYS A 31 -3.67 -5.35 3.77
C LYS A 31 -2.75 -6.32 3.05
N TYR A 32 -1.50 -5.92 2.88
CA TYR A 32 -0.39 -6.80 2.53
C TYR A 32 0.61 -6.82 3.67
N SER A 33 1.19 -7.98 3.99
CA SER A 33 2.19 -8.05 5.06
C SER A 33 3.22 -9.13 4.82
N ARG A 34 4.49 -8.83 5.10
CA ARG A 34 5.60 -9.76 4.99
C ARG A 34 6.47 -9.69 6.23
N THR A 35 6.81 -10.86 6.77
CA THR A 35 7.76 -10.98 7.89
C THR A 35 9.01 -11.73 7.44
N LYS A 36 10.20 -11.19 7.72
CA LYS A 36 11.48 -11.82 7.42
C LYS A 36 12.55 -11.38 8.43
N SER A 37 13.26 -12.34 9.02
CA SER A 37 14.39 -12.09 9.93
C SER A 37 14.09 -11.09 11.07
N GLY A 38 12.89 -11.16 11.64
CA GLY A 38 12.44 -10.26 12.71
C GLY A 38 11.92 -8.89 12.24
N PHE A 39 12.03 -8.57 10.95
CA PHE A 39 11.33 -7.43 10.36
C PHE A 39 9.91 -7.83 9.94
N SER A 40 8.97 -6.91 10.14
CA SER A 40 7.59 -7.02 9.65
C SER A 40 7.22 -5.76 8.87
N LEU A 41 7.03 -5.91 7.56
CA LEU A 41 6.54 -4.85 6.67
C LEU A 41 5.05 -5.07 6.46
N THR A 42 4.24 -4.05 6.75
CA THR A 42 2.79 -4.07 6.51
C THR A 42 2.41 -2.85 5.68
N MET A 43 1.60 -3.07 4.65
CA MET A 43 1.03 -2.02 3.82
C MET A 43 -0.49 -2.13 3.86
N TYR A 44 -1.15 -1.00 4.12
CA TYR A 44 -2.59 -0.84 4.04
C TYR A 44 -2.91 0.05 2.85
N ILE A 45 -3.74 -0.45 1.94
CA ILE A 45 -4.27 0.28 0.79
C ILE A 45 -5.74 0.57 1.08
N ARG A 46 -6.10 1.86 1.16
CA ARG A 46 -7.49 2.32 1.22
C ARG A 46 -7.84 2.87 -0.16
N THR A 47 -8.29 1.96 -1.04
CA THR A 47 -8.35 2.16 -2.49
C THR A 47 -9.19 3.37 -2.89
N TYR A 48 -10.36 3.54 -2.27
CA TYR A 48 -11.27 4.65 -2.60
C TYR A 48 -10.87 5.97 -1.93
N GLU A 49 -10.18 5.90 -0.79
CA GLU A 49 -9.68 7.06 -0.05
C GLU A 49 -8.35 7.60 -0.62
N GLN A 50 -7.77 6.90 -1.61
CA GLN A 50 -6.48 7.26 -2.22
C GLN A 50 -5.37 7.39 -1.17
N GLN A 51 -5.39 6.48 -0.19
CA GLN A 51 -4.48 6.50 0.94
C GLN A 51 -3.73 5.17 1.04
N VAL A 52 -2.42 5.27 1.25
CA VAL A 52 -1.55 4.11 1.49
C VAL A 52 -0.74 4.37 2.76
N SER A 53 -0.87 3.47 3.73
CA SER A 53 -0.08 3.51 4.97
C SER A 53 0.92 2.35 4.97
N ILE A 54 2.19 2.61 5.26
CA ILE A 54 3.25 1.60 5.33
C ILE A 54 3.88 1.63 6.72
N PHE A 55 4.05 0.45 7.29
CA PHE A 55 4.65 0.22 8.61
C PHE A 55 5.78 -0.79 8.48
N LEU A 56 6.93 -0.47 9.07
CA LEU A 56 8.02 -1.41 9.25
C LEU A 56 8.33 -1.54 10.74
N LYS A 57 8.28 -2.76 11.24
CA LYS A 57 8.68 -3.10 12.61
C LYS A 57 9.91 -4.01 12.60
N TYR A 58 10.71 -3.94 13.65
CA TYR A 58 11.76 -4.91 13.97
C TYR A 58 11.57 -5.42 15.39
N LYS A 59 11.37 -6.73 15.57
CA LYS A 59 11.10 -7.36 16.88
C LYS A 59 10.05 -6.59 17.70
N ASN A 60 8.92 -6.28 17.05
CA ASN A 60 7.79 -5.51 17.60
C ASN A 60 8.04 -4.03 17.92
N SER A 61 9.24 -3.50 17.65
CA SER A 61 9.53 -2.07 17.74
C SER A 61 9.27 -1.39 16.40
N ASP A 62 8.58 -0.25 16.41
CA ASP A 62 8.34 0.52 15.19
C ASP A 62 9.65 1.14 14.69
N VAL A 63 10.01 0.85 13.43
CA VAL A 63 11.24 1.33 12.78
C VAL A 63 10.91 2.45 11.79
N PHE A 64 9.79 2.31 11.08
CA PHE A 64 9.35 3.28 10.09
C PHE A 64 7.84 3.26 9.95
N TYR A 65 7.27 4.44 9.73
CA TYR A 65 5.87 4.66 9.41
C TYR A 65 5.75 5.79 8.40
N VAL A 66 4.89 5.60 7.41
CA VAL A 66 4.44 6.69 6.54
C VAL A 66 2.97 6.49 6.21
N ASP A 67 2.26 7.61 6.09
CA ASP A 67 0.89 7.66 5.65
C ASP A 67 0.77 8.66 4.50
N LEU A 68 0.47 8.14 3.31
CA LEU A 68 0.48 8.88 2.06
C LEU A 68 -0.93 9.04 1.56
N LYS A 69 -1.29 10.28 1.21
CA LYS A 69 -2.59 10.64 0.66
C LYS A 69 -2.47 11.03 -0.81
N ASN A 70 -3.60 11.05 -1.51
CA ASN A 70 -3.70 11.33 -2.94
C ASN A 70 -2.88 10.35 -3.80
N ILE A 71 -2.69 9.12 -3.31
CA ILE A 71 -2.04 8.06 -4.08
C ILE A 71 -3.03 7.53 -5.11
N THR A 72 -2.56 7.44 -6.35
CA THR A 72 -3.39 7.11 -7.51
C THR A 72 -2.93 5.84 -8.18
N LYS A 73 -1.66 5.50 -7.99
CA LYS A 73 -1.07 4.30 -8.56
C LYS A 73 0.01 3.72 -7.65
N ILE A 74 0.06 2.40 -7.58
CA ILE A 74 1.16 1.63 -7.06
C ILE A 74 1.71 0.80 -8.21
N GLU A 75 3.02 0.88 -8.45
CA GLU A 75 3.70 0.17 -9.54
C GLU A 75 4.95 -0.51 -9.00
N ARG A 76 5.25 -1.72 -9.47
CA ARG A 76 6.58 -2.28 -9.32
C ARG A 76 7.53 -1.73 -10.38
N LYS A 77 8.71 -1.31 -9.94
CA LYS A 77 9.86 -1.04 -10.82
C LYS A 77 11.04 -1.84 -10.32
N ASP A 78 11.33 -2.94 -11.02
CA ASP A 78 12.37 -3.92 -10.67
C ASP A 78 12.20 -4.43 -9.21
N ASN A 79 13.05 -3.94 -8.30
CA ASN A 79 13.09 -4.31 -6.88
C ASN A 79 12.46 -3.26 -5.95
N TYR A 80 11.84 -2.21 -6.52
CA TYR A 80 11.22 -1.13 -5.75
C TYR A 80 9.71 -1.08 -6.01
N LEU A 81 8.98 -0.71 -4.96
CA LEU A 81 7.58 -0.32 -5.07
C LEU A 81 7.51 1.19 -5.21
N LYS A 82 6.90 1.69 -6.28
CA LYS A 82 6.68 3.12 -6.52
C LYS A 82 5.24 3.48 -6.19
N LEU A 83 5.07 4.49 -5.34
CA LEU A 83 3.77 5.09 -5.02
C LEU A 83 3.69 6.42 -5.75
N CYS A 84 2.70 6.56 -6.63
CA CYS A 84 2.50 7.76 -7.43
C CYS A 84 1.32 8.56 -6.86
N ASP A 85 1.55 9.84 -6.58
CA ASP A 85 0.47 10.79 -6.39
C ASP A 85 -0.12 11.22 -7.74
N GLY A 86 -1.34 11.72 -7.73
CA GLY A 86 -1.92 12.40 -8.88
C GLY A 86 -1.62 13.89 -8.79
N ASP A 87 -1.28 14.51 -9.92
CA ASP A 87 -1.27 15.97 -10.00
C ASP A 87 -2.61 16.51 -9.46
N LYS A 88 -2.55 17.41 -8.47
CA LYS A 88 -3.68 18.27 -8.18
C LYS A 88 -3.97 19.02 -9.48
N GLN A 89 -5.08 18.71 -10.14
CA GLN A 89 -5.73 19.68 -11.02
C GLN A 89 -6.02 20.89 -10.14
N SER A 90 -5.09 21.84 -10.17
CA SER A 90 -5.26 23.15 -9.58
C SER A 90 -6.20 23.85 -10.54
N PHE A 91 -7.50 23.76 -10.27
CA PHE A 91 -8.47 24.68 -10.84
C PHE A 91 -8.12 26.05 -10.25
N PHE A 92 -7.32 26.82 -10.98
CA PHE A 92 -7.32 28.26 -10.83
C PHE A 92 -8.51 28.75 -11.67
N ASP A 93 -9.61 29.08 -10.99
CA ASP A 93 -10.68 29.93 -11.53
C ASP A 93 -10.21 31.39 -11.60
#